data_AF-A0A948PMX9-F1
#
_entry.id   AF-A0A948PMX9-F1
#
_cell.length_a   1.000
_cell.length_b   1.000
_cell.length_c   1.000
_cell.angle_alpha   90.00
_cell.angle_beta   90.00
_cell.angle_gamma   90.00
#
_symmetry.space_group_name_H-M   'P 1'
#
loop_
_entity.id
_entity.type
_entity.pdbx_description
1 polymer ?
#
loop_
_entity_poly.entity_id
_entity_poly.type
_entity_poly.pdbx_seq_one_letter_code
_entity_poly.pdbx_strand_id
1 'polypeptide(L)' 'MDFQNLLLLFAIGAVAGFININAGGGSALTLPALVFLGLDGALANGTNRVAIFVQNIFAIASFNKNKVRAYTLSF' A
#
# COMPACT_ATOMS: atom_id res chain seq x y z
N MET A 1 5.36 -12.26 17.14
CA MET A 1 5.14 -12.44 15.70
C MET A 1 6.12 -13.47 15.21
N ASP A 2 5.64 -14.66 14.88
CA ASP A 2 6.48 -15.71 14.35
C ASP A 2 6.93 -15.38 12.92
N PHE A 3 8.02 -16.00 12.48
CA PHE A 3 8.59 -15.78 11.15
C PHE A 3 7.58 -16.01 10.02
N GLN A 4 6.67 -16.97 10.19
CA GLN A 4 5.57 -17.26 9.26
C GLN A 4 4.62 -16.08 9.08
N ASN A 5 4.26 -15.38 10.17
CA ASN A 5 3.36 -14.23 10.11
C ASN A 5 4.00 -13.04 9.40
N LEU A 6 5.31 -12.85 9.59
CA LEU A 6 6.09 -11.83 8.86
C LEU A 6 6.08 -12.10 7.35
N LEU A 7 6.30 -13.35 6.96
CA LEU A 7 6.33 -13.76 5.55
C LEU A 7 4.96 -13.61 4.89
N LEU A 8 3.90 -13.98 5.61
CA LEU A 8 2.52 -13.79 5.17
C LEU A 8 2.18 -12.30 5.01
N LEU A 9 2.54 -11.48 6.00
CA LEU A 9 2.28 -10.03 5.97
C LEU A 9 3.04 -9.34 4.84
N PHE A 10 4.28 -9.77 4.58
CA PHE A 10 5.06 -9.28 3.45
C PHE A 10 4.40 -9.63 2.11
N ALA A 11 3.94 -10.88 1.94
CA ALA A 11 3.25 -11.30 0.73
C ALA A 11 1.93 -10.55 0.51
N ILE A 12 1.11 -10.42 1.56
CA ILE A 12 -0.15 -9.65 1.53
C ILE A 12 0.15 -8.19 1.22
N GLY A 13 1.15 -7.59 1.87
CA GLY A 13 1.56 -6.21 1.64
C GLY A 13 2.05 -5.95 0.21
N ALA A 14 2.80 -6.89 -0.38
CA ALA A 14 3.24 -6.81 -1.77
C ALA A 14 2.07 -6.87 -2.75
N VAL A 15 1.16 -7.84 -2.58
CA VAL A 15 -0.04 -7.99 -3.43
C VAL A 15 -0.96 -6.78 -3.29
N ALA A 16 -1.25 -6.38 -2.05
CA ALA A 16 -2.08 -5.21 -1.78
C ALA A 16 -1.45 -3.95 -2.35
N GLY A 17 -0.12 -3.81 -2.28
CA GLY A 17 0.57 -2.65 -2.84
C GLY A 17 0.47 -2.57 -4.36
N PHE A 18 0.64 -3.70 -5.05
CA PHE A 18 0.42 -3.79 -6.49
C PHE A 18 -1.02 -3.41 -6.87
N ILE A 19 -2.01 -3.96 -6.16
CA ILE A 19 -3.43 -3.62 -6.38
C ILE A 19 -3.68 -2.13 -6.10
N ASN A 20 -3.05 -1.57 -5.09
CA ASN A 20 -3.26 -0.18 -4.72
C ASN A 20 -2.75 0.80 -5.80
N ILE A 21 -1.62 0.49 -6.47
CA ILE A 21 -1.11 1.28 -7.60
C ILE A 21 -2.02 1.14 -8.83
N ASN A 22 -2.56 -0.06 -9.10
CA ASN A 22 -3.29 -0.33 -10.34
C ASN A 22 -4.79 -0.01 -10.27
N ALA A 23 -5.43 -0.20 -9.10
CA ALA A 23 -6.90 -0.15 -8.94
C ALA A 23 -7.36 0.63 -7.69
N GLY A 24 -6.44 1.11 -6.84
CA GLY A 24 -6.77 1.92 -5.64
C GLY A 24 -7.44 1.19 -4.47
N GLY A 25 -7.71 -0.12 -4.60
CA GLY A 25 -8.46 -0.92 -3.61
C GLY A 25 -7.60 -1.75 -2.63
N GLY A 26 -6.27 -1.71 -2.73
CA GLY A 26 -5.37 -2.61 -1.97
C GLY A 26 -5.50 -2.48 -0.45
N SER A 27 -5.93 -1.32 0.04
CA SER A 27 -6.22 -1.08 1.47
C SER A 27 -7.24 -2.05 2.07
N ALA A 28 -8.17 -2.57 1.25
CA ALA A 28 -9.17 -3.54 1.70
C ALA A 28 -8.54 -4.88 2.10
N LEU A 29 -7.29 -5.15 1.71
CA LEU A 29 -6.53 -6.34 2.12
C LEU A 29 -5.61 -6.04 3.31
N THR A 30 -4.93 -4.89 3.33
CA THR A 30 -3.98 -4.55 4.40
C THR A 30 -4.66 -4.25 5.74
N LEU A 31 -5.82 -3.57 5.72
CA LEU A 31 -6.54 -3.22 6.94
C LEU A 31 -7.01 -4.45 7.74
N PRO A 32 -7.79 -5.39 7.17
CA PRO A 32 -8.19 -6.58 7.93
C PRO A 32 -6.98 -7.42 8.33
N ALA A 33 -5.93 -7.53 7.50
CA ALA A 33 -4.71 -8.25 7.86
C ALA A 33 -4.02 -7.66 9.11
N LEU A 34 -3.90 -6.34 9.19
CA LEU A 34 -3.32 -5.67 10.36
C LEU A 34 -4.19 -5.81 11.61
N VAL A 35 -5.51 -5.72 11.47
CA VAL A 35 -6.45 -5.93 12.58
C VAL A 35 -6.40 -7.38 13.07
N PHE A 36 -6.32 -8.36 12.17
CA PHE A 36 -6.13 -9.77 12.54
C PHE A 36 -4.82 -10.03 13.28
N LEU A 37 -3.78 -9.24 13.02
CA LEU A 37 -2.52 -9.26 13.74
C LEU A 37 -2.57 -8.55 15.10
N GLY A 38 -3.73 -8.03 15.50
CA GLY A 38 -3.98 -7.46 16.82
C GLY A 38 -3.81 -5.95 16.92
N LEU A 39 -3.67 -5.24 15.80
CA LEU A 39 -3.73 -3.78 15.82
C LEU A 39 -5.18 -3.31 15.97
N ASP A 40 -5.39 -2.28 16.79
CA ASP A 40 -6.67 -1.56 16.79
C ASP A 40 -6.94 -0.91 15.43
N GLY A 41 -8.22 -0.72 15.09
CA GLY A 41 -8.64 -0.18 13.80
C GLY A 41 -8.04 1.19 13.47
N ALA A 42 -7.87 2.06 14.48
CA ALA A 42 -7.24 3.36 14.28
C ALA A 42 -5.75 3.23 13.92
N LEU A 43 -5.03 2.35 14.64
CA LEU A 43 -3.60 2.12 14.42
C LEU A 43 -3.36 1.44 13.06
N ALA A 44 -4.16 0.42 12.73
CA ALA A 44 -4.10 -0.28 11.45
C ALA A 44 -4.33 0.67 10.26
N ASN A 45 -5.31 1.58 10.37
CA ASN A 45 -5.54 2.59 9.33
C ASN A 45 -4.40 3.60 9.26
N GLY A 46 -3.86 4.05 10.39
CA GLY A 46 -2.67 4.90 10.44
C GLY A 46 -1.47 4.27 9.70
N THR A 47 -1.15 3.02 10.02
CA THR A 47 -0.09 2.25 9.36
C THR A 47 -0.32 2.12 7.86
N ASN A 48 -1.55 1.82 7.44
CA ASN A 48 -1.89 1.71 6.03
C ASN A 48 -1.70 3.03 5.26
N ARG A 49 -2.03 4.19 5.86
CA ARG A 49 -1.84 5.49 5.20
C ARG A 49 -0.37 5.85 5.03
N VAL A 50 0.47 5.56 6.02
CA VAL A 50 1.92 5.76 5.90
C VAL A 50 2.50 4.87 4.80
N ALA A 51 2.08 3.59 4.74
CA ALA A 51 2.51 2.67 3.69
C ALA A 51 2.14 3.16 2.28
N ILE A 52 0.90 3.65 2.10
CA ILE A 52 0.42 4.18 0.82
C ILE A 52 1.14 5.47 0.43
N PHE A 53 1.46 6.34 1.39
CA PHE A 53 2.23 7.56 1.12
C PHE A 53 3.61 7.22 0.53
N VAL A 54 4.32 6.29 1.16
CA VAL A 54 5.62 5.80 0.67
C VAL A 54 5.46 5.13 -0.69
N GLN A 55 4.45 4.27 -0.85
CA GLN A 55 4.15 3.62 -2.13
C GLN A 55 3.90 4.63 -3.26
N ASN A 56 3.18 5.72 -2.99
CA ASN A 56 2.92 6.76 -3.99
C ASN A 56 4.20 7.46 -4.43
N ILE A 57 5.16 7.70 -3.53
CA ILE A 57 6.48 8.25 -3.90
C ILE A 57 7.17 7.34 -4.91
N PHE A 58 7.21 6.03 -4.66
CA PHE A 58 7.80 5.06 -5.57
C PHE A 58 7.01 4.91 -6.88
N ALA A 59 5.68 4.94 -6.82
CA ALA A 59 4.82 4.90 -7.99
C ALA A 59 5.08 6.11 -8.91
N ILE A 60 5.12 7.32 -8.34
CA ILE A 60 5.45 8.55 -9.06
C ILE A 60 6.84 8.46 -9.69
N ALA A 61 7.85 8.00 -8.93
CA ALA A 61 9.21 7.82 -9.46
C ALA A 61 9.24 6.81 -10.63
N SER A 62 8.51 5.69 -10.51
CA SER A 62 8.40 4.66 -11.53
C SER A 62 7.69 5.15 -12.79
N PHE A 63 6.54 5.82 -12.67
CA PHE A 63 5.81 6.38 -13.80
C PHE A 63 6.61 7.49 -14.51
N ASN A 64 7.33 8.31 -13.75
CA ASN A 64 8.23 9.32 -14.32
C ASN A 64 9.37 8.70 -15.15
N LYS A 65 9.98 7.59 -14.67
CA LYS A 65 11.00 6.86 -15.43
C LYS A 65 10.45 6.31 -16.74
N ASN A 66 9.20 5.85 -16.74
CA ASN A 66 8.51 5.34 -17.92
C ASN A 66 7.91 6.45 -18.82
N LYS A 67 8.21 7.74 -18.54
CA LYS A 67 7.69 8.92 -19.28
C LYS A 67 6.16 9.02 -19.34
N VAL A 68 5.45 8.30 -18.47
CA VAL A 68 3.99 8.39 -18.32
C VAL A 68 3.70 9.58 -17.42
N ARG A 69 3.76 10.79 -17.98
CA ARG A 69 3.42 12.04 -17.30
C ARG A 69 2.00 12.45 -17.69
N ALA A 70 1.01 12.03 -16.92
CA ALA A 70 -0.37 12.51 -17.07
C ALA A 70 -0.65 13.75 -16.19
N TYR A 71 0.36 14.60 -15.97
CA TYR A 71 0.17 15.88 -15.28
C TYR A 71 -0.31 16.93 -16.28
N THR A 72 -1.55 16.79 -16.79
CA THR A 72 -2.22 17.95 -17.39
C THR A 72 -2.64 18.83 -16.23
N LEU A 73 -1.86 19.88 -15.95
CA LEU A 73 -2.29 20.97 -15.10
C LEU A 73 -3.54 21.56 -15.76
N SER A 74 -4.70 21.17 -15.24
CA SER A 74 -5.99 21.74 -15.61
C SER A 74 -6.07 23.07 -14.86
N PHE A 75 -5.45 24.09 -15.43
CA PHE A 75 -5.74 25.48 -15.09
C PHE A 75 -6.96 25.94 -15.90
#